data_AF-A0A536F0M5-F1
#
_entry.id   AF-A0A536F0M5-F1
#
_cell.length_a   1.000
_cell.length_b   1.000
_cell.length_c   1.000
_cell.angle_alpha   90.00
_cell.angle_beta   90.00
_cell.angle_gamma   90.00
#
_symmetry.space_group_name_H-M   'P 1'
#
loop_
_entity.id
_entity.type
_entity.pdbx_description
1 polymer ?
#
loop_
_entity_poly.entity_id
_entity_poly.type
_entity_poly.pdbx_seq_one_letter_code
_entity_poly.pdbx_strand_id
1 'polypeptide(L)'
;MPGVSQALVEFANHHRQPAAPGIEVIETPRYRITLQPDFPIPGPNSIAWVRCSADDADEMIREARGIVAPHHLAVNWILDPETQPTDFADHLARH
;
A
#
# COMPACT_ATOMS: atom_id res chain seq x y z
N MET A 1 -18.09 4.55 23.45
CA MET A 1 -16.77 4.72 22.82
C MET A 1 -16.30 6.13 23.13
N PRO A 2 -15.28 6.35 23.97
CA PRO A 2 -14.68 7.67 24.13
C PRO A 2 -14.23 8.13 22.74
N GLY A 3 -14.59 9.36 22.36
CA GLY A 3 -14.40 9.86 21.00
C GLY A 3 -12.95 9.72 20.57
N VAL A 4 -12.71 8.86 19.57
CA VAL A 4 -11.41 8.84 18.89
C VAL A 4 -11.19 10.25 18.36
N SER A 5 -10.08 10.86 18.75
CA SER A 5 -9.73 12.21 18.30
C SER A 5 -9.75 12.25 16.77
N GLN A 6 -10.46 13.21 16.17
CA GLN A 6 -10.48 13.38 14.72
C GLN A 6 -9.06 13.51 14.14
N ALA A 7 -8.14 14.13 14.87
CA ALA A 7 -6.74 14.21 14.49
C ALA A 7 -6.05 12.83 14.37
N LEU A 8 -6.44 11.86 15.21
CA LEU A 8 -5.92 10.49 15.10
C LEU A 8 -6.51 9.75 13.89
N VAL A 9 -7.78 10.01 13.56
CA VAL A 9 -8.41 9.46 12.35
C VAL A 9 -7.76 10.04 11.09
N GLU A 10 -7.56 11.34 11.04
CA GLU A 10 -6.86 12.02 9.94
C GLU A 10 -5.44 11.52 9.79
N PHE A 11 -4.70 11.38 10.90
CA PHE A 11 -3.36 10.80 10.90
C PHE A 11 -3.38 9.38 10.34
N ALA A 12 -4.27 8.51 10.82
CA ALA A 12 -4.34 7.12 10.34
C ALA A 12 -4.64 7.02 8.84
N ASN A 13 -5.47 7.92 8.30
CA ASN A 13 -5.86 7.89 6.88
C ASN A 13 -4.81 8.52 5.94
N HIS A 14 -4.05 9.51 6.41
CA HIS A 14 -3.18 10.31 5.54
C HIS A 14 -1.69 10.21 5.85
N HIS A 15 -1.30 9.59 6.97
CA HIS A 15 0.11 9.45 7.31
C HIS A 15 0.84 8.55 6.30
N ARG A 16 1.94 9.06 5.76
CA ARG A 16 2.82 8.36 4.82
C ARG A 16 4.20 8.24 5.42
N GLN A 17 4.64 7.01 5.72
CA GLN A 17 5.97 6.75 6.22
C GLN A 17 7.02 7.17 5.17
N PRO A 18 7.90 8.15 5.43
CA PRO A 18 8.90 8.58 4.46
C PRO A 18 10.00 7.54 4.28
N ALA A 19 10.74 7.64 3.18
CA ALA A 19 11.98 6.89 3.00
C ALA A 19 13.00 7.28 4.09
N ALA A 20 13.71 6.28 4.62
CA ALA A 20 14.70 6.43 5.68
C ALA A 20 15.65 5.21 5.65
N PRO A 21 16.77 5.20 6.41
CA PRO A 21 17.62 4.02 6.48
C PRO A 21 16.83 2.76 6.86
N GLY A 22 16.90 1.73 6.01
CA GLY A 22 16.14 0.48 6.17
C GLY A 22 14.68 0.54 5.72
N ILE A 23 14.20 1.67 5.19
CA ILE A 23 12.84 1.89 4.69
C ILE A 23 12.92 2.37 3.24
N GLU A 24 12.50 1.50 2.33
CA GLU A 24 12.36 1.81 0.92
C GLU A 24 10.92 2.24 0.61
N VAL A 25 10.79 3.30 -0.18
CA VAL A 25 9.48 3.80 -0.64
C VAL A 25 9.53 3.98 -2.14
N ILE A 26 8.58 3.35 -2.83
CA ILE A 26 8.32 3.55 -4.26
C ILE A 26 6.98 4.25 -4.37
N GLU A 27 6.99 5.51 -4.81
CA GLU A 27 5.78 6.33 -4.93
C GLU A 27 5.52 6.61 -6.42
N THR A 28 4.33 6.21 -6.87
CA THR A 28 3.84 6.47 -8.22
C THR A 28 2.52 7.25 -8.13
N PRO A 29 2.04 7.82 -9.26
CA PRO A 29 0.70 8.42 -9.28
C PRO A 29 -0.43 7.45 -8.96
N ARG A 30 -0.22 6.13 -9.11
CA ARG A 30 -1.26 5.09 -8.98
C ARG A 30 -1.22 4.35 -7.65
N TYR A 31 -0.09 4.33 -6.96
CA TYR A 31 0.11 3.60 -5.71
C TYR A 31 1.44 3.95 -5.07
N ARG A 32 1.59 3.51 -3.83
CA ARG A 32 2.85 3.55 -3.10
C ARG A 32 3.16 2.18 -2.50
N ILE A 33 4.42 1.77 -2.62
CA ILE A 33 4.97 0.60 -1.93
C ILE A 33 5.90 1.10 -0.82
N THR A 34 5.78 0.52 0.37
CA THR A 34 6.72 0.74 1.48
C THR A 34 7.30 -0.61 1.88
N LEU A 35 8.62 -0.75 1.82
CA LEU A 35 9.35 -1.97 2.16
C LEU A 35 10.32 -1.68 3.30
N GLN A 36 10.39 -2.60 4.25
CA GLN A 36 11.34 -2.62 5.37
C GLN A 36 12.03 -3.98 5.38
N PRO A 37 12.95 -4.24 4.42
CA PRO A 37 13.52 -5.57 4.22
C PRO A 37 14.35 -6.05 5.43
N ASP A 38 15.04 -5.13 6.12
CA ASP A 38 16.10 -5.48 7.08
C ASP A 38 16.03 -4.73 8.43
N PHE A 39 14.95 -3.98 8.72
CA PHE A 39 14.71 -3.45 10.09
C PHE A 39 14.38 -4.65 11.01
N PRO A 40 14.72 -4.70 12.32
CA PRO A 40 15.17 -5.92 13.03
C PRO A 40 14.29 -7.17 12.93
N ILE A 41 13.03 -7.02 12.51
CA ILE A 41 12.20 -8.06 11.90
C ILE A 41 11.59 -7.44 10.63
N PRO A 42 11.65 -8.10 9.44
CA PRO A 42 11.13 -7.51 8.21
C PRO A 42 9.67 -7.06 8.32
N GLY A 43 9.39 -5.84 7.85
CA GLY A 43 8.06 -5.23 7.82
C GLY A 43 7.82 -4.12 8.85
N PRO A 44 6.64 -3.45 8.80
CA PRO A 44 5.48 -3.71 7.94
C PRO A 44 5.72 -3.29 6.48
N ASN A 45 5.57 -4.24 5.55
CA ASN A 45 5.61 -3.97 4.11
C ASN A 45 4.19 -3.81 3.58
N SER A 46 3.95 -2.80 2.75
CA SER A 46 2.62 -2.53 2.23
C SER A 46 2.61 -1.97 0.82
N ILE A 47 1.48 -2.22 0.13
CA ILE A 47 1.06 -1.50 -1.07
C ILE A 47 -0.24 -0.79 -0.73
N ALA A 48 -0.30 0.52 -0.97
CA ALA A 48 -1.38 1.37 -0.50
C ALA A 48 -1.60 2.58 -1.43
N TRP A 49 -2.62 3.39 -1.12
CA TRP A 49 -3.03 4.58 -1.90
C TRP A 49 -3.30 4.27 -3.37
N VAL A 50 -4.04 3.19 -3.62
CA VAL A 50 -4.33 2.71 -4.97
C VAL A 50 -5.32 3.65 -5.65
N ARG A 51 -4.91 4.23 -6.79
CA ARG A 51 -5.70 5.12 -7.64
C ARG A 51 -5.41 4.78 -9.11
N CYS A 52 -6.20 3.90 -9.68
CA CYS A 52 -6.10 3.54 -11.10
C CYS A 52 -7.48 3.41 -11.73
N SER A 53 -7.52 3.33 -13.06
CA SER A 53 -8.76 2.99 -13.77
C SER A 53 -9.09 1.51 -13.56
N ALA A 54 -10.35 1.11 -13.77
CA ALA A 54 -10.74 -0.30 -13.66
C ALA A 54 -10.02 -1.18 -14.69
N ASP A 55 -9.79 -0.63 -15.89
CA ASP A 55 -9.10 -1.33 -16.98
C ASP A 55 -7.61 -1.59 -16.65
N ASP A 56 -7.00 -0.72 -15.84
CA ASP A 56 -5.58 -0.83 -15.46
C ASP A 56 -5.34 -1.66 -14.19
N ALA A 57 -6.40 -2.03 -13.45
CA ALA A 57 -6.28 -2.62 -12.12
C ALA A 57 -5.45 -3.92 -12.11
N ASP A 58 -5.73 -4.83 -13.04
CA ASP A 58 -5.02 -6.12 -13.13
C ASP A 58 -3.55 -5.96 -13.55
N GLU A 59 -3.25 -4.97 -14.40
CA GLU A 59 -1.88 -4.65 -14.78
C GLU A 59 -1.10 -4.04 -13.61
N MET A 60 -1.72 -3.10 -12.92
CA MET A 60 -1.15 -2.45 -11.74
C MET A 60 -0.83 -3.48 -10.62
N ILE A 61 -1.71 -4.46 -10.39
CA ILE A 61 -1.47 -5.54 -9.42
C ILE A 61 -0.25 -6.36 -9.81
N ARG A 62 -0.15 -6.77 -11.09
CA ARG A 62 0.99 -7.55 -11.59
C ARG A 62 2.30 -6.78 -11.48
N GLU A 63 2.29 -5.50 -11.84
CA GLU A 63 3.45 -4.61 -11.73
C GLU A 63 3.93 -4.49 -10.29
N ALA A 64 3.02 -4.14 -9.35
CA ALA A 64 3.37 -3.98 -7.94
C ALA A 64 3.91 -5.28 -7.33
N ARG A 65 3.31 -6.43 -7.65
CA ARG A 65 3.84 -7.75 -7.24
C ARG A 65 5.21 -8.04 -7.85
N GLY A 66 5.44 -7.66 -9.11
CA GLY A 66 6.73 -7.81 -9.78
C GLY A 66 7.85 -6.99 -9.13
N ILE A 67 7.53 -5.80 -8.63
CA ILE A 67 8.47 -4.95 -7.88
C ILE A 67 8.81 -5.59 -6.53
N VAL A 68 7.84 -6.17 -5.83
CA VAL A 68 8.03 -6.79 -4.51
C VAL A 68 8.73 -8.15 -4.58
N ALA A 69 8.49 -8.93 -5.64
CA ALA A 69 8.93 -10.32 -5.74
C ALA A 69 10.43 -10.56 -5.46
N PRO A 70 11.38 -9.72 -5.95
CA PRO A 70 12.81 -9.88 -5.68
C PRO A 70 13.19 -9.77 -4.19
N HIS A 71 12.36 -9.12 -3.37
CA HIS A 71 12.64 -8.93 -1.95
C HIS A 71 12.25 -10.16 -1.10
N HIS A 72 11.47 -11.10 -1.65
CA HIS A 72 10.95 -12.27 -0.91
C HIS A 72 10.19 -11.91 0.39
N LEU A 73 9.51 -10.76 0.41
CA LEU A 73 8.79 -10.26 1.57
C LEU A 73 7.29 -10.50 1.48
N ALA A 74 6.66 -10.78 2.62
CA ALA A 74 5.21 -10.66 2.76
C ALA A 74 4.82 -9.18 2.74
N VAL A 75 3.76 -8.85 2.00
CA VAL A 75 3.25 -7.50 1.81
C VAL A 75 1.74 -7.46 2.00
N ASN A 76 1.26 -6.46 2.72
CA ASN A 76 -0.17 -6.21 2.88
C ASN A 76 -0.68 -5.19 1.85
N TRP A 77 -1.86 -5.44 1.29
CA TRP A 77 -2.60 -4.44 0.53
C TRP A 77 -3.48 -3.64 1.47
N ILE A 78 -3.34 -2.31 1.46
CA ILE A 78 -4.16 -1.41 2.27
C ILE A 78 -5.07 -0.64 1.33
N LEU A 79 -6.37 -0.92 1.42
CA LEU A 79 -7.40 -0.23 0.65
C LEU A 79 -8.05 0.84 1.54
N ASP A 80 -7.73 2.09 1.24
CA ASP A 80 -8.33 3.24 1.91
C ASP A 80 -9.69 3.62 1.28
N PRO A 81 -10.53 4.45 1.93
CA PRO A 81 -11.86 4.80 1.43
C PRO A 81 -11.90 5.48 0.06
N GLU A 82 -10.80 6.07 -0.42
CA GLU A 82 -10.73 6.71 -1.73
C GLU A 82 -10.03 5.81 -2.77
N THR A 83 -9.77 4.54 -2.44
CA THR A 83 -9.26 3.52 -3.38
C THR A 83 -10.08 3.50 -4.66
N GLN A 84 -9.38 3.53 -5.79
CA GLN A 84 -9.98 3.41 -7.12
C GLN A 84 -9.27 2.33 -7.94
N PRO A 85 -10.03 1.46 -8.64
CA PRO A 85 -11.50 1.42 -8.70
C PRO A 85 -12.14 0.94 -7.37
N THR A 86 -13.45 1.19 -7.18
CA THR A 86 -14.15 0.83 -5.93
C THR A 86 -14.22 -0.68 -5.68
N ASP A 87 -14.17 -1.47 -6.74
CA ASP A 87 -14.13 -2.93 -6.74
C ASP A 87 -12.69 -3.49 -6.81
N PHE A 88 -11.66 -2.68 -6.52
CA PHE A 88 -10.26 -3.13 -6.57
C PHE A 88 -9.99 -4.35 -5.66
N ALA A 89 -10.74 -4.51 -4.56
CA ALA A 89 -10.68 -5.70 -3.72
C ALA A 89 -11.04 -6.98 -4.50
N ASP A 90 -12.01 -6.92 -5.41
CA ASP A 90 -12.41 -8.05 -6.24
C ASP A 90 -11.35 -8.38 -7.28
N HIS A 91 -10.64 -7.37 -7.79
CA HIS A 91 -9.46 -7.58 -8.65
C HIS A 91 -8.37 -8.30 -7.87
N LEU A 92 -8.00 -7.82 -6.67
CA LEU A 92 -6.99 -8.46 -5.83
C LEU A 92 -7.30 -9.92 -5.50
N ALA A 93 -8.57 -10.25 -5.24
CA ALA A 93 -8.98 -11.61 -4.92
C ALA A 93 -8.82 -12.61 -6.08
N ARG A 94 -8.66 -12.13 -7.31
CA ARG A 94 -8.47 -12.96 -8.51
C ARG A 94 -6.99 -13.26 -8.81
N HIS A 95 -6.04 -12.62 -8.12
CA HIS A 95 -4.57 -12.76 -8.31
C HIS A 95 -3.85 -13.31 -7.09
#